data_AF-A0A2V8FYP7-F1
#
_entry.id   AF-A0A2V8FYP7-F1
#
_cell.length_a   1.000
_cell.length_b   1.000
_cell.length_c   1.000
_cell.angle_alpha   90.00
_cell.angle_beta   90.00
_cell.angle_gamma   90.00
#
_symmetry.space_group_name_H-M   'P 1'
#
loop_
_entity.id
_entity.type
_entity.pdbx_description
1 polymer ?
#
loop_
_entity_poly.entity_id
_entity_poly.type
_entity_poly.pdbx_seq_one_letter_code
_entity_poly.pdbx_strand_id
1 'polypeptide(L)'
;MSIIQRLLAPVADVRREEGPTALMMFAYSFLAMSAYNVIKPITRSKFISNLGADNLPYVQFAAGILIGILMAGYAWLMGRLPRRWALPIVQVGMSVFTLLFWFLFKTDATWVSVAFYILALILGVLLISQFWTLANIVYDPRQAKRLFGFIGGGAPLGGIAASAFVTAYAKTIGSTNLLLPSAACMLVSAFLVLLIIRRENLDPAAAPGAAVKEEKGVSAIEAFRLLRQSKHLQIIALVISFAAVGAAIIEQQLNMAAEAAKGATSTDSITAFLAQVGLWTSSIGFIIQIWL
;
A
#
# COMPACT_ATOMS: atom_id res chain seq x y z
N MET A 1 -26.19 -20.66 12.86
CA MET A 1 -24.81 -20.13 12.69
C MET A 1 -24.65 -19.77 11.23
N SER A 2 -24.18 -18.56 10.87
CA SER A 2 -24.01 -18.25 9.45
C SER A 2 -22.79 -19.00 8.89
N ILE A 3 -22.80 -19.34 7.60
CA ILE A 3 -21.73 -20.09 6.92
C ILE A 3 -20.36 -19.40 7.09
N ILE A 4 -20.37 -18.07 7.12
CA ILE A 4 -19.19 -17.22 7.37
C ILE A 4 -18.58 -17.50 8.75
N GLN A 5 -19.39 -17.77 9.78
CA GLN A 5 -18.89 -18.07 11.12
C GLN A 5 -18.18 -19.42 11.19
N ARG A 6 -18.68 -20.45 10.49
CA ARG A 6 -18.02 -21.76 10.47
C ARG A 6 -16.68 -21.74 9.75
N LEU A 7 -16.53 -20.88 8.74
CA LEU A 7 -15.26 -20.70 8.00
C LEU A 7 -14.25 -19.85 8.77
N LEU A 8 -14.70 -18.88 9.58
CA LEU A 8 -13.82 -17.97 10.33
C LEU A 8 -13.47 -18.44 11.75
N ALA A 9 -14.27 -19.35 12.34
CA ALA A 9 -14.04 -19.89 13.67
C ALA A 9 -12.63 -20.48 13.95
N PRO A 10 -11.94 -21.13 12.99
CA PRO A 10 -10.58 -21.62 13.24
C PRO A 10 -9.49 -20.53 13.19
N VAL A 11 -9.78 -19.33 12.66
CA VAL A 11 -8.76 -18.27 12.43
C VAL A 11 -8.99 -17.04 13.31
N ALA A 12 -10.22 -16.76 13.72
CA ALA A 12 -10.53 -15.65 14.62
C ALA A 12 -11.79 -15.90 15.45
N ASP A 13 -11.77 -15.45 16.71
CA ASP A 13 -12.93 -15.46 17.61
C ASP A 13 -13.89 -14.32 17.22
N VAL A 14 -14.70 -14.55 16.18
CA VAL A 14 -15.58 -13.54 15.57
C VAL A 14 -16.97 -13.55 16.21
N ARG A 15 -17.38 -12.43 16.85
CA ARG A 15 -18.75 -12.28 17.35
C ARG A 15 -19.74 -12.10 16.18
N ARG A 16 -20.99 -12.52 16.37
CA ARG A 16 -22.05 -12.56 15.32
C ARG A 16 -22.23 -11.25 14.55
N GLU A 17 -22.04 -10.12 15.22
CA GLU A 17 -22.24 -8.78 14.65
C GLU A 17 -21.00 -8.24 13.92
N GLU A 18 -19.80 -8.70 14.30
CA GLU A 18 -18.50 -8.21 13.79
C GLU A 18 -18.08 -8.89 12.47
N GLY A 19 -18.59 -10.10 12.21
CA GLY A 19 -18.11 -10.96 11.12
C GLY A 19 -18.20 -10.36 9.72
N PRO A 20 -19.33 -9.79 9.29
CA PRO A 20 -19.40 -9.27 7.94
C PRO A 20 -18.62 -7.95 7.79
N THR A 21 -18.31 -7.23 8.87
CA THR A 21 -17.46 -6.01 8.81
C THR A 21 -15.99 -6.39 8.77
N ALA A 22 -15.59 -7.42 9.54
CA ALA A 22 -14.27 -8.03 9.43
C ALA A 22 -13.99 -8.57 8.01
N LEU A 23 -14.98 -9.18 7.36
CA LEU A 23 -14.84 -9.64 5.97
C LEU A 23 -14.69 -8.47 4.99
N MET A 24 -15.44 -7.38 5.18
CA MET A 24 -15.29 -6.17 4.35
C MET A 24 -13.92 -5.52 4.55
N MET A 25 -13.42 -5.46 5.78
CA MET A 25 -12.08 -4.94 6.08
C MET A 25 -10.97 -5.84 5.54
N PHE A 26 -11.16 -7.16 5.58
CA PHE A 26 -10.28 -8.13 4.93
C PHE A 26 -10.25 -7.93 3.41
N ALA A 27 -11.43 -7.84 2.78
CA ALA A 27 -11.54 -7.61 1.33
C ALA A 27 -10.96 -6.24 0.94
N TYR A 28 -11.09 -5.23 1.78
CA TYR A 28 -10.46 -3.93 1.58
C TYR A 28 -8.93 -4.02 1.64
N SER A 29 -8.38 -4.67 2.66
CA SER A 29 -6.94 -4.96 2.80
C SER A 29 -6.40 -5.71 1.57
N PHE A 30 -7.12 -6.76 1.14
CA PHE A 30 -6.81 -7.54 -0.05
C PHE A 30 -6.80 -6.68 -1.32
N LEU A 31 -7.87 -5.95 -1.61
CA LEU A 31 -7.98 -5.13 -2.83
C LEU A 31 -6.96 -3.99 -2.87
N ALA A 32 -6.77 -3.30 -1.73
CA ALA A 32 -5.80 -2.22 -1.60
C ALA A 32 -4.37 -2.73 -1.86
N MET A 33 -4.00 -3.85 -1.25
CA MET A 33 -2.67 -4.43 -1.44
C MET A 33 -2.52 -5.08 -2.81
N SER A 34 -3.56 -5.66 -3.38
CA SER A 34 -3.52 -6.13 -4.77
C SER A 34 -3.25 -4.98 -5.74
N ALA A 35 -3.98 -3.87 -5.63
CA ALA A 35 -3.77 -2.72 -6.50
C ALA A 35 -2.32 -2.20 -6.45
N TYR A 36 -1.78 -2.04 -5.23
CA TYR A 36 -0.41 -1.57 -5.04
C TYR A 36 0.64 -2.58 -5.55
N ASN A 37 0.46 -3.87 -5.28
CA ASN A 37 1.41 -4.91 -5.71
C ASN A 37 1.37 -5.14 -7.23
N VAL A 38 0.31 -4.73 -7.93
CA VAL A 38 0.33 -4.64 -9.40
C VAL A 38 1.22 -3.48 -9.85
N ILE A 39 1.05 -2.30 -9.26
CA ILE A 39 1.76 -1.07 -9.66
C ILE A 39 3.27 -1.17 -9.38
N LYS A 40 3.64 -1.66 -8.20
CA LYS A 40 5.02 -1.70 -7.68
C LYS A 40 6.06 -2.26 -8.68
N PRO A 41 5.90 -3.46 -9.28
CA PRO A 41 6.85 -3.99 -10.26
C PRO A 41 6.85 -3.22 -11.58
N ILE A 42 5.69 -2.72 -12.03
CA ILE A 42 5.55 -1.93 -13.28
C ILE A 42 6.31 -0.62 -13.17
N THR A 43 6.19 0.05 -12.02
CA THR A 43 6.91 1.27 -11.72
C THR A 43 8.43 1.09 -11.84
N ARG A 44 8.96 0.00 -11.27
CA ARG A 44 10.40 -0.29 -11.30
C ARG A 44 10.87 -0.65 -12.69
N SER A 45 10.17 -1.52 -13.39
CA SER A 45 10.55 -1.93 -14.75
C SER A 45 10.51 -0.76 -15.74
N LYS A 46 9.48 0.10 -15.68
CA LYS A 46 9.39 1.32 -16.50
C LYS A 46 10.47 2.34 -16.17
N PHE A 47 10.90 2.40 -14.92
CA PHE A 47 12.02 3.25 -14.53
C PHE A 47 13.34 2.68 -15.06
N ILE A 48 13.62 1.40 -14.80
CA ILE A 48 14.84 0.71 -15.24
C ILE A 48 14.98 0.79 -16.77
N SER A 49 13.90 0.58 -17.51
CA SER A 49 13.93 0.63 -18.97
C SER A 49 14.22 2.01 -19.56
N ASN A 50 13.91 3.09 -18.83
CA ASN A 50 14.07 4.46 -19.33
C ASN A 50 15.32 5.17 -18.77
N LEU A 51 15.72 4.83 -17.54
CA LEU A 51 16.81 5.52 -16.82
C LEU A 51 17.89 4.56 -16.29
N GLY A 52 17.73 3.25 -16.39
CA GLY A 52 18.62 2.24 -15.80
C GLY A 52 18.39 2.04 -14.29
N ALA A 53 18.74 0.86 -13.76
CA ALA A 53 18.57 0.55 -12.34
C ALA A 53 19.55 1.33 -11.46
N ASP A 54 20.71 1.73 -11.98
CA ASP A 54 21.72 2.49 -11.22
C ASP A 54 21.20 3.85 -10.73
N ASN A 55 20.20 4.41 -11.42
CA ASN A 55 19.62 5.70 -11.07
C ASN A 55 18.47 5.62 -10.04
N LEU A 56 18.00 4.42 -9.69
CA LEU A 56 16.90 4.23 -8.73
C LEU A 56 17.17 4.86 -7.35
N PRO A 57 18.34 4.66 -6.70
CA PRO A 57 18.59 5.19 -5.37
C PRO A 57 18.57 6.72 -5.33
N TYR A 58 19.08 7.38 -6.37
CA TYR A 58 19.08 8.83 -6.46
C TYR A 58 17.65 9.39 -6.55
N VAL A 59 16.80 8.76 -7.36
CA VAL A 59 15.39 9.16 -7.46
C VAL A 59 14.62 8.84 -6.19
N GLN A 60 14.90 7.73 -5.51
CA GLN A 60 14.31 7.43 -4.19
C GLN A 60 14.68 8.51 -3.16
N PHE A 61 15.93 8.95 -3.13
CA PHE A 61 16.38 10.00 -2.22
C PHE A 61 15.69 11.34 -2.51
N ALA A 62 15.63 11.74 -3.79
CA ALA A 62 14.91 12.94 -4.22
C ALA A 62 13.39 12.84 -3.94
N ALA A 63 12.81 11.66 -4.14
CA ALA A 63 11.41 11.39 -3.86
C ALA A 63 11.09 11.54 -2.38
N GLY A 64 11.97 11.13 -1.46
CA GLY A 64 11.74 11.27 -0.02
C GLY A 64 11.43 12.70 0.42
N ILE A 65 12.20 13.67 -0.09
CA ILE A 65 12.00 15.10 0.21
C ILE A 65 10.68 15.58 -0.40
N LEU A 66 10.43 15.24 -1.67
CA LEU A 66 9.23 15.68 -2.39
C LEU A 66 7.95 15.08 -1.80
N ILE A 67 7.99 13.81 -1.39
CA ILE A 67 6.88 13.12 -0.73
C ILE A 67 6.55 13.83 0.58
N GLY A 68 7.54 14.27 1.36
CA GLY A 68 7.30 15.04 2.59
C GLY A 68 6.49 16.31 2.32
N ILE A 69 6.84 17.07 1.28
CA ILE A 69 6.12 18.29 0.87
C ILE A 69 4.71 17.96 0.38
N LEU A 70 4.57 16.94 -0.47
CA LEU A 70 3.28 16.52 -1.01
C LEU A 70 2.35 15.97 0.07
N MET A 71 2.89 15.26 1.07
CA MET A 71 2.14 14.76 2.23
C MET A 71 1.66 15.90 3.13
N ALA A 72 2.44 16.98 3.29
CA ALA A 72 1.97 18.18 3.99
C ALA A 72 0.78 18.83 3.26
N GLY A 73 0.86 18.94 1.94
CA GLY A 73 -0.25 19.41 1.10
C GLY A 73 -1.49 18.50 1.18
N TYR A 74 -1.28 17.18 1.19
CA TYR A 74 -2.33 16.18 1.40
C TYR A 74 -3.01 16.34 2.76
N ALA A 75 -2.24 16.49 3.85
CA ALA A 75 -2.79 16.67 5.19
C ALA A 75 -3.66 17.94 5.28
N TRP A 76 -3.21 19.03 4.65
CA TRP A 76 -3.98 20.26 4.54
C TRP A 76 -5.29 20.08 3.75
N LEU A 77 -5.23 19.37 2.62
CA LEU A 77 -6.41 19.10 1.78
C LEU A 77 -7.43 18.22 2.52
N MET A 78 -6.96 17.19 3.22
CA MET A 78 -7.78 16.31 4.06
C MET A 78 -8.47 17.09 5.19
N GLY A 79 -7.82 18.12 5.73
CA GLY A 79 -8.41 19.00 6.74
C GLY A 79 -9.62 19.81 6.25
N ARG A 80 -9.80 19.95 4.93
CA ARG A 80 -10.91 20.71 4.32
C ARG A 80 -12.04 19.84 3.77
N LEU A 81 -11.81 18.55 3.60
CA LEU A 81 -12.81 17.64 3.06
C LEU A 81 -13.77 17.17 4.16
N PRO A 82 -15.06 16.94 3.84
CA PRO A 82 -15.96 16.27 4.77
C PRO A 82 -15.40 14.91 5.12
N ARG A 83 -15.18 14.65 6.41
CA ARG A 83 -14.46 13.45 6.91
C ARG A 83 -15.03 12.12 6.39
N ARG A 84 -16.34 12.06 6.13
CA ARG A 84 -17.02 10.89 5.49
C ARG A 84 -16.55 10.56 4.09
N TRP A 85 -16.13 11.56 3.32
CA TRP A 85 -15.76 11.41 1.91
C TRP A 85 -14.25 11.43 1.71
N ALA A 86 -13.47 11.79 2.73
CA ALA A 86 -12.03 11.93 2.65
C ALA A 86 -11.33 10.63 2.18
N LEU A 87 -11.64 9.48 2.81
CA LEU A 87 -11.03 8.19 2.42
C LEU A 87 -11.45 7.76 1.00
N PRO A 88 -12.75 7.71 0.64
CA PRO A 88 -13.17 7.35 -0.71
C PRO A 88 -12.66 8.30 -1.80
N ILE A 89 -12.68 9.63 -1.57
CA ILE A 89 -12.21 10.62 -2.55
C ILE A 89 -10.74 10.41 -2.87
N VAL A 90 -9.91 10.23 -1.84
CA VAL A 90 -8.48 10.01 -2.05
C VAL A 90 -8.25 8.71 -2.83
N GLN A 91 -9.01 7.65 -2.55
CA GLN A 91 -8.86 6.38 -3.24
C GLN A 91 -9.34 6.43 -4.70
N VAL A 92 -10.41 7.18 -4.99
CA VAL A 92 -10.81 7.52 -6.36
C VAL A 92 -9.75 8.37 -7.04
N GLY A 93 -9.19 9.38 -6.36
CA GLY A 93 -8.10 10.20 -6.88
C GLY A 93 -6.88 9.37 -7.25
N MET A 94 -6.49 8.41 -6.40
CA MET A 94 -5.44 7.45 -6.69
C MET A 94 -5.72 6.64 -7.96
N SER A 95 -6.95 6.13 -8.12
CA SER A 95 -7.37 5.42 -9.34
C SER A 95 -7.30 6.31 -10.59
N VAL A 96 -7.79 7.55 -10.49
CA VAL A 96 -7.72 8.53 -11.59
C VAL A 96 -6.28 8.83 -11.98
N PHE A 97 -5.39 9.01 -11.01
CA PHE A 97 -3.96 9.21 -11.30
C PHE A 97 -3.35 7.98 -11.97
N THR A 98 -3.69 6.76 -11.54
CA THR A 98 -3.24 5.53 -12.20
C THR A 98 -3.71 5.47 -13.67
N LEU A 99 -4.95 5.85 -13.96
CA LEU A 99 -5.49 5.93 -15.33
C LEU A 99 -4.84 7.06 -16.14
N LEU A 100 -4.57 8.20 -15.53
CA LEU A 100 -3.84 9.30 -16.16
C LEU A 100 -2.45 8.82 -16.60
N PHE A 101 -1.72 8.14 -15.72
CA PHE A 101 -0.41 7.60 -16.06
C PHE A 101 -0.48 6.50 -17.12
N TRP A 102 -1.52 5.68 -17.15
CA TRP A 102 -1.76 4.76 -18.27
C TRP A 102 -1.84 5.49 -19.61
N PHE A 103 -2.48 6.67 -19.67
CA PHE A 103 -2.52 7.49 -20.88
C PHE A 103 -1.17 8.16 -21.17
N LEU A 104 -0.52 8.75 -20.16
CA LEU A 104 0.79 9.40 -20.29
C LEU A 104 1.88 8.44 -20.76
N PHE A 105 1.83 7.16 -20.36
CA PHE A 105 2.77 6.16 -20.85
C PHE A 105 2.69 5.90 -22.36
N LYS A 106 1.65 6.39 -23.06
CA LYS A 106 1.57 6.36 -24.54
C LYS A 106 2.38 7.46 -25.21
N THR A 107 2.85 8.45 -24.45
CA THR A 107 3.65 9.57 -24.98
C THR A 107 5.15 9.26 -25.01
N ASP A 108 5.57 8.11 -24.48
CA ASP A 108 6.96 7.64 -24.36
C ASP A 108 7.94 8.64 -23.73
N ALA A 109 7.43 9.65 -23.01
CA ALA A 109 8.26 10.66 -22.38
C ALA A 109 8.97 10.12 -21.12
N THR A 110 10.29 10.28 -21.05
CA THR A 110 11.15 9.73 -19.99
C THR A 110 10.74 10.21 -18.59
N TRP A 111 10.28 11.46 -18.46
CA TRP A 111 9.84 12.03 -17.18
C TRP A 111 8.62 11.31 -16.58
N VAL A 112 7.80 10.65 -17.42
CA VAL A 112 6.60 9.93 -16.98
C VAL A 112 6.98 8.78 -16.06
N SER A 113 8.07 8.05 -16.34
CA SER A 113 8.53 6.97 -15.45
C SER A 113 8.97 7.49 -14.08
N VAL A 114 9.64 8.65 -14.04
CA VAL A 114 10.10 9.27 -12.78
C VAL A 114 8.90 9.78 -11.97
N ALA A 115 7.98 10.48 -12.62
CA ALA A 115 6.76 10.99 -11.97
C ALA A 115 5.86 9.84 -11.49
N PHE A 116 5.72 8.78 -12.28
CA PHE A 116 4.96 7.58 -11.88
C PHE A 116 5.62 6.87 -10.71
N TYR A 117 6.96 6.87 -10.63
CA TYR A 117 7.69 6.30 -9.51
C TYR A 117 7.38 7.01 -8.20
N ILE A 118 7.47 8.33 -8.20
CA ILE A 118 7.17 9.16 -7.04
C ILE A 118 5.70 8.99 -6.64
N LEU A 119 4.79 9.02 -7.62
CA LEU A 119 3.38 8.79 -7.37
C LEU A 119 3.13 7.40 -6.76
N ALA A 120 3.75 6.34 -7.28
CA ALA A 120 3.59 4.98 -6.75
C ALA A 120 4.05 4.86 -5.29
N LEU A 121 5.13 5.54 -4.90
CA LEU A 121 5.53 5.62 -3.50
C LEU A 121 4.47 6.29 -2.63
N ILE A 122 3.90 7.39 -3.10
CA ILE A 122 2.80 8.10 -2.42
C ILE A 122 1.57 7.19 -2.31
N LEU A 123 1.19 6.50 -3.39
CA LEU A 123 0.08 5.55 -3.40
C LEU A 123 0.26 4.47 -2.33
N GLY A 124 1.46 3.91 -2.20
CA GLY A 124 1.78 2.91 -1.17
C GLY A 124 1.57 3.45 0.25
N VAL A 125 2.10 4.64 0.55
CA VAL A 125 1.96 5.29 1.86
C VAL A 125 0.49 5.61 2.16
N LEU A 126 -0.23 6.16 1.19
CA LEU A 126 -1.65 6.52 1.34
C LEU A 126 -2.51 5.29 1.57
N LEU A 127 -2.36 4.20 0.82
CA LEU A 127 -3.15 2.98 0.99
C LEU A 127 -2.98 2.39 2.39
N ILE A 128 -1.74 2.33 2.89
CA ILE A 128 -1.45 1.83 4.24
C ILE A 128 -2.08 2.76 5.29
N SER A 129 -1.87 4.08 5.14
CA SER A 129 -2.43 5.08 6.06
C SER A 129 -3.95 5.04 6.11
N GLN A 130 -4.62 4.94 4.96
CA GLN A 130 -6.08 4.83 4.88
C GLN A 130 -6.62 3.56 5.53
N PHE A 131 -5.94 2.43 5.33
CA PHE A 131 -6.30 1.17 5.98
C PHE A 131 -6.26 1.28 7.50
N TRP A 132 -5.16 1.77 8.06
CA TRP A 132 -5.05 1.95 9.51
C TRP A 132 -6.02 3.00 10.04
N THR A 133 -6.26 4.08 9.30
CA THR A 133 -7.26 5.09 9.67
C THR A 133 -8.66 4.47 9.79
N LEU A 134 -9.09 3.72 8.77
CA LEU A 134 -10.40 3.08 8.80
C LEU A 134 -10.48 2.01 9.89
N ALA A 135 -9.43 1.20 10.07
CA ALA A 135 -9.38 0.18 11.10
C ALA A 135 -9.52 0.77 12.51
N ASN A 136 -8.84 1.90 12.79
CA ASN A 136 -8.91 2.58 14.08
C ASN A 136 -10.26 3.25 14.34
N ILE A 137 -11.02 3.61 13.29
CA ILE A 137 -12.37 4.15 13.42
C ILE A 137 -13.38 3.03 13.68
N VAL A 138 -13.19 1.86 13.06
CA VAL A 138 -14.13 0.73 13.12
C VAL A 138 -13.92 -0.14 14.37
N TYR A 139 -12.69 -0.32 14.83
CA TYR A 139 -12.37 -1.30 15.87
C TYR A 139 -11.80 -0.70 17.14
N ASP A 140 -12.34 -1.12 18.28
CA ASP A 140 -11.74 -0.87 19.58
C ASP A 140 -10.47 -1.71 19.80
N PRO A 141 -9.54 -1.32 20.70
CA PRO A 141 -8.31 -2.07 20.98
C PRO A 141 -8.51 -3.55 21.34
N ARG A 142 -9.65 -3.89 21.97
CA ARG A 142 -10.02 -5.27 22.30
C ARG A 142 -10.43 -6.08 21.06
N GLN A 143 -11.16 -5.46 20.14
CA GLN A 143 -11.55 -6.08 18.87
C GLN A 143 -10.33 -6.21 17.95
N ALA A 144 -9.48 -5.17 17.90
CA ALA A 144 -8.25 -5.17 17.13
C ALA A 144 -7.36 -6.38 17.45
N LYS A 145 -7.13 -6.69 18.73
CA LYS A 145 -6.35 -7.88 19.15
C LYS A 145 -6.89 -9.20 18.60
N ARG A 146 -8.21 -9.32 18.40
CA ARG A 146 -8.86 -10.57 17.94
C ARG A 146 -9.01 -10.63 16.43
N LEU A 147 -9.22 -9.48 15.78
CA LEU A 147 -9.59 -9.41 14.36
C LEU A 147 -8.45 -9.00 13.44
N PHE A 148 -7.41 -8.31 13.93
CA PHE A 148 -6.34 -7.81 13.07
C PHE A 148 -5.47 -8.93 12.49
N GLY A 149 -5.38 -10.10 13.13
CA GLY A 149 -4.73 -11.27 12.52
C GLY A 149 -5.45 -11.71 11.24
N PHE A 150 -6.77 -11.87 11.31
CA PHE A 150 -7.59 -12.21 10.15
C PHE A 150 -7.55 -11.10 9.09
N ILE A 151 -7.87 -9.86 9.45
CA ILE A 151 -7.92 -8.71 8.53
C ILE A 151 -6.55 -8.45 7.90
N GLY A 152 -5.48 -8.56 8.70
CA GLY A 152 -4.09 -8.42 8.28
C GLY A 152 -3.69 -9.46 7.25
N GLY A 153 -4.25 -10.68 7.32
CA GLY A 153 -4.05 -11.72 6.31
C GLY A 153 -4.53 -11.36 4.90
N GLY A 154 -5.41 -10.36 4.76
CA GLY A 154 -5.86 -9.87 3.45
C GLY A 154 -4.73 -9.25 2.64
N ALA A 155 -3.81 -8.53 3.30
CA ALA A 155 -2.70 -7.83 2.67
C ALA A 155 -1.73 -8.77 1.91
N PRO A 156 -1.13 -9.79 2.54
CA PRO A 156 -0.24 -10.72 1.86
C PRO A 156 -0.98 -11.58 0.83
N LEU A 157 -2.24 -11.97 1.07
CA LEU A 157 -3.05 -12.65 0.05
C LEU A 157 -3.28 -11.78 -1.18
N GLY A 158 -3.56 -10.49 -0.98
CA GLY A 158 -3.67 -9.51 -2.06
C GLY A 158 -2.37 -9.37 -2.84
N GLY A 159 -1.24 -9.40 -2.13
CA GLY A 159 0.11 -9.44 -2.72
C GLY A 159 0.38 -10.67 -3.57
N ILE A 160 0.00 -11.86 -3.09
CA ILE A 160 0.11 -13.13 -3.84
C ILE A 160 -0.75 -13.07 -5.11
N ALA A 161 -2.02 -12.70 -4.98
CA ALA A 161 -2.95 -12.64 -6.10
C ALA A 161 -2.50 -11.65 -7.18
N ALA A 162 -2.07 -10.44 -6.78
CA ALA A 162 -1.54 -9.45 -7.69
C ALA A 162 -0.25 -9.90 -8.36
N SER A 163 0.67 -10.48 -7.59
CA SER A 163 1.95 -10.96 -8.13
C SER A 163 1.73 -12.09 -9.15
N ALA A 164 0.84 -13.04 -8.86
CA ALA A 164 0.47 -14.10 -9.80
C ALA A 164 -0.17 -13.53 -11.07
N PHE A 165 -1.08 -12.56 -10.92
CA PHE A 165 -1.70 -11.87 -12.03
C PHE A 165 -0.68 -11.15 -12.92
N VAL A 166 0.22 -10.36 -12.32
CA VAL A 166 1.26 -9.65 -13.08
C VAL A 166 2.22 -10.62 -13.76
N THR A 167 2.69 -11.67 -13.08
CA THR A 167 3.57 -12.68 -13.70
C THR A 167 2.92 -13.31 -14.93
N ALA A 168 1.63 -13.66 -14.84
CA ALA A 168 0.92 -14.33 -15.92
C ALA A 168 0.65 -13.40 -17.13
N TYR A 169 0.34 -12.12 -16.89
CA TYR A 169 -0.19 -11.24 -17.93
C TYR A 169 0.75 -10.10 -18.36
N ALA A 170 1.85 -9.84 -17.66
CA ALA A 170 2.76 -8.74 -18.02
C ALA A 170 3.34 -8.89 -19.42
N LYS A 171 3.71 -10.11 -19.84
CA LYS A 171 4.29 -10.36 -21.17
C LYS A 171 3.26 -10.44 -22.30
N THR A 172 2.00 -10.77 -21.99
CA THR A 172 0.97 -11.00 -23.01
C THR A 172 0.12 -9.75 -23.26
N ILE A 173 -0.24 -9.03 -22.20
CA ILE A 173 -1.09 -7.82 -22.28
C ILE A 173 -0.23 -6.55 -22.18
N GLY A 174 1.02 -6.66 -21.72
CA GLY A 174 1.95 -5.53 -21.54
C GLY A 174 1.81 -4.87 -20.17
N SER A 175 2.93 -4.46 -19.58
CA SER A 175 2.97 -3.91 -18.21
C SER A 175 2.14 -2.65 -18.04
N THR A 176 2.07 -1.79 -19.06
CA THR A 176 1.26 -0.57 -19.00
C THR A 176 -0.22 -0.92 -18.81
N ASN A 177 -0.74 -1.91 -19.54
CA ASN A 177 -2.17 -2.25 -19.51
C ASN A 177 -2.64 -2.87 -18.19
N LEU A 178 -1.71 -3.45 -17.41
CA LEU A 178 -2.01 -3.96 -16.06
C LEU A 178 -2.38 -2.84 -15.06
N LEU A 179 -2.11 -1.58 -15.39
CA LEU A 179 -2.58 -0.43 -14.62
C LEU A 179 -4.12 -0.32 -14.61
N LEU A 180 -4.81 -0.81 -15.64
CA LEU A 180 -6.27 -0.75 -15.74
C LEU A 180 -6.95 -1.64 -14.67
N PRO A 181 -6.61 -2.95 -14.53
CA PRO A 181 -7.05 -3.77 -13.42
C PRO A 181 -6.73 -3.17 -12.04
N SER A 182 -5.55 -2.58 -11.86
CA SER A 182 -5.18 -1.95 -10.60
C SER A 182 -6.09 -0.76 -10.27
N ALA A 183 -6.33 0.12 -11.24
CA ALA A 183 -7.25 1.24 -11.09
C ALA A 183 -8.68 0.78 -10.77
N ALA A 184 -9.15 -0.30 -11.40
CA ALA A 184 -10.44 -0.91 -11.09
C ALA A 184 -10.50 -1.44 -9.66
N CYS A 185 -9.46 -2.16 -9.20
CA CYS A 185 -9.37 -2.62 -7.81
C CYS A 185 -9.45 -1.47 -6.80
N MET A 186 -8.83 -0.32 -7.11
CA MET A 186 -8.92 0.89 -6.27
C MET A 186 -10.32 1.50 -6.25
N LEU A 187 -11.07 1.45 -7.35
CA LEU A 187 -12.46 1.92 -7.36
C LEU A 187 -13.37 0.99 -6.56
N VAL A 188 -13.17 -0.33 -6.69
CA VAL A 188 -13.91 -1.32 -5.91
C VAL A 188 -13.58 -1.17 -4.42
N SER A 189 -12.32 -0.92 -4.06
CA SER A 189 -11.95 -0.67 -2.66
C SER A 189 -12.56 0.63 -2.13
N ALA A 190 -12.61 1.71 -2.93
CA ALA A 190 -13.30 2.95 -2.56
C ALA A 190 -14.79 2.72 -2.31
N PHE A 191 -15.46 1.94 -3.17
CA PHE A 191 -16.85 1.55 -2.97
C PHE A 191 -17.04 0.72 -1.68
N LEU A 192 -16.13 -0.21 -1.41
CA LEU A 192 -16.16 -1.03 -0.20
C LEU A 192 -15.99 -0.18 1.07
N VAL A 193 -15.13 0.83 1.06
CA VAL A 193 -14.99 1.81 2.15
C VAL A 193 -16.31 2.54 2.39
N LEU A 194 -17.01 2.97 1.34
CA LEU A 194 -18.32 3.61 1.47
C LEU A 194 -19.36 2.68 2.11
N LEU A 195 -19.36 1.40 1.75
CA LEU A 195 -20.24 0.40 2.35
C LEU A 195 -19.95 0.20 3.83
N ILE A 196 -18.67 0.15 4.23
CA ILE A 196 -18.26 0.04 5.64
C ILE A 196 -18.73 1.25 6.42
N ILE A 197 -18.44 2.46 5.93
CA ILE A 197 -18.85 3.72 6.58
C ILE A 197 -20.36 3.77 6.78
N ARG A 198 -21.14 3.43 5.74
CA ARG A 198 -22.60 3.43 5.80
C ARG A 198 -23.15 2.37 6.76
N ARG A 199 -22.54 1.19 6.80
CA ARG A 199 -23.04 0.07 7.60
C ARG A 199 -22.81 0.27 9.08
N GLU A 200 -21.61 0.69 9.44
CA GLU A 200 -21.25 0.93 10.84
C GLU A 200 -21.87 2.23 11.37
N ASN A 201 -22.70 2.93 10.56
CA ASN A 201 -23.23 4.26 10.84
C ASN A 201 -22.17 5.16 11.45
N LEU A 202 -20.95 5.05 10.94
CA LEU A 202 -19.85 5.85 11.42
C LEU A 202 -20.28 7.28 11.18
N ASP A 203 -20.34 8.05 12.27
CA ASP A 203 -20.43 9.48 12.18
C ASP A 203 -18.98 9.99 12.19
N PRO A 204 -18.36 10.22 11.02
CA PRO A 204 -16.98 10.67 10.97
C PRO A 204 -16.82 12.08 11.55
N ALA A 205 -17.92 12.76 11.90
CA ALA A 205 -17.93 13.93 12.77
C ALA A 205 -17.64 13.57 14.25
N ALA A 206 -18.18 12.46 14.76
CA ALA A 206 -17.99 11.94 16.11
C ALA A 206 -16.70 11.12 16.28
N ALA A 207 -16.12 10.62 15.20
CA ALA A 207 -14.82 9.96 15.22
C ALA A 207 -13.73 10.94 15.74
N PRO A 208 -13.06 10.64 16.87
CA PRO A 208 -11.85 11.36 17.24
C PRO A 208 -10.74 10.95 16.26
N GLY A 209 -10.51 11.73 15.19
CA GLY A 209 -9.27 11.59 14.41
C GLY A 209 -9.33 11.61 12.87
N ALA A 210 -10.32 12.22 12.22
CA ALA A 210 -10.27 12.45 10.76
C ALA A 210 -10.14 13.93 10.34
N ALA A 211 -10.08 14.86 11.30
CA ALA A 211 -9.12 15.95 11.14
C ALA A 211 -7.77 15.34 11.48
N VAL A 212 -6.70 15.99 11.06
CA VAL A 212 -5.52 16.12 11.92
C VAL A 212 -5.98 16.73 13.26
N LYS A 213 -6.75 15.98 14.07
CA LYS A 213 -6.51 16.00 15.50
C LYS A 213 -5.18 15.30 15.54
N GLU A 214 -4.15 16.10 15.70
CA GLU A 214 -3.17 15.76 16.69
C GLU A 214 -3.79 14.81 17.75
N GLU A 215 -3.67 13.48 17.61
CA GLU A 215 -2.78 12.81 18.56
C GLU A 215 -1.59 13.73 18.54
N LYS A 216 -1.35 14.56 19.57
CA LYS A 216 -0.19 15.46 19.67
C LYS A 216 0.93 14.84 18.87
N GLY A 217 1.03 15.30 17.61
CA GLY A 217 1.66 14.50 16.58
C GLY A 217 3.07 14.87 16.81
N VAL A 218 3.72 14.12 17.71
CA VAL A 218 4.84 14.58 18.52
C VAL A 218 5.66 15.44 17.59
N SER A 219 5.65 16.77 17.80
CA SER A 219 6.19 17.74 16.83
C SER A 219 7.53 17.18 16.39
N ALA A 220 7.96 17.30 15.12
CA ALA A 220 9.21 16.66 14.69
C ALA A 220 10.34 16.86 15.72
N ILE A 221 10.40 18.05 16.32
CA ILE A 221 11.24 18.43 17.46
C ILE A 221 11.00 17.59 18.73
N GLU A 222 9.75 17.43 19.16
CA GLU A 222 9.36 16.61 20.31
C GLU A 222 9.58 15.11 20.02
N ALA A 223 9.44 14.63 18.78
CA ALA A 223 9.72 13.24 18.40
C ALA A 223 11.23 12.97 18.47
N PHE A 224 12.04 13.91 17.96
CA PHE A 224 13.48 13.90 18.13
C PHE A 224 13.89 13.99 19.60
N ARG A 225 13.17 14.77 20.42
CA ARG A 225 13.41 14.86 21.87
C ARG A 225 13.12 13.53 22.57
N LEU A 226 11.98 12.89 22.30
CA LEU A 226 11.62 11.58 22.85
C LEU A 226 12.61 10.50 22.42
N LEU A 227 13.03 10.52 21.15
CA LEU A 227 14.05 9.61 20.62
C LEU A 227 15.40 9.82 21.33
N ARG A 228 15.78 11.07 21.60
CA ARG A 228 17.03 11.35 22.31
C ARG A 228 16.98 10.96 23.80
N GLN A 229 15.80 11.01 24.42
CA GLN A 229 15.61 10.76 25.85
C GLN A 229 15.46 9.28 26.20
N SER A 230 14.87 8.47 25.32
CA SER A 230 14.57 7.06 25.61
C SER A 230 15.56 6.10 24.94
N LYS A 231 16.38 5.40 25.74
CA LYS A 231 17.27 4.33 25.24
C LYS A 231 16.50 3.23 24.50
N HIS A 232 15.30 2.88 24.96
CA HIS A 232 14.47 1.88 24.28
C HIS A 232 14.02 2.37 22.90
N LEU A 233 13.62 3.64 22.77
CA LEU A 233 13.22 4.20 21.48
C LEU A 233 14.40 4.28 20.52
N GLN A 234 15.62 4.55 21.02
CA GLN A 234 16.84 4.53 20.21
C GLN A 234 17.15 3.14 19.66
N ILE A 235 17.07 2.11 20.50
CA ILE A 235 17.32 0.73 20.06
C ILE A 235 16.29 0.31 19.00
N ILE A 236 15.00 0.60 19.24
CA ILE A 236 13.94 0.30 18.27
C ILE A 236 14.18 1.05 16.95
N ALA A 237 14.48 2.35 17.01
CA ALA A 237 14.79 3.15 15.83
C ALA A 237 16.01 2.64 15.08
N LEU A 238 17.06 2.23 15.80
CA LEU A 238 18.28 1.67 15.22
C LEU A 238 17.99 0.35 14.50
N VAL A 239 17.30 -0.58 15.16
CA VAL A 239 16.92 -1.88 14.56
C VAL A 239 16.07 -1.69 13.31
N ILE A 240 15.05 -0.81 13.36
CA ILE A 240 14.21 -0.50 12.21
C ILE A 240 15.03 0.14 11.08
N SER A 241 15.95 1.04 11.41
CA SER A 241 16.81 1.70 10.42
C SER A 241 17.74 0.71 9.72
N PHE A 242 18.40 -0.19 10.47
CA PHE A 242 19.24 -1.24 9.88
C PHE A 242 18.43 -2.21 9.03
N ALA A 243 17.25 -2.61 9.48
CA ALA A 243 16.36 -3.46 8.69
C ALA A 243 15.92 -2.78 7.38
N ALA A 244 15.56 -1.48 7.43
CA ALA A 244 15.16 -0.71 6.27
C ALA A 244 16.31 -0.51 5.27
N VAL A 245 17.51 -0.19 5.74
CA VAL A 245 18.72 -0.07 4.90
C VAL A 245 19.06 -1.41 4.26
N GLY A 246 19.03 -2.50 5.02
CA GLY A 246 19.25 -3.85 4.50
C GLY A 246 18.23 -4.22 3.41
N ALA A 247 16.94 -3.96 3.66
CA ALA A 247 15.89 -4.20 2.68
C ALA A 247 16.08 -3.36 1.41
N ALA A 248 16.46 -2.08 1.53
CA ALA A 248 16.73 -1.20 0.39
C ALA A 248 17.93 -1.68 -0.45
N ILE A 249 19.01 -2.14 0.20
CA ILE A 249 20.18 -2.70 -0.49
C ILE A 249 19.81 -3.98 -1.24
N ILE A 250 19.10 -4.91 -0.58
CA ILE A 250 18.64 -6.16 -1.21
C ILE A 250 17.74 -5.85 -2.41
N GLU A 251 16.84 -4.89 -2.25
CA GLU A 251 15.95 -4.47 -3.33
C GLU A 251 16.70 -3.84 -4.51
N GLN A 252 17.70 -3.01 -4.25
CA GLN A 252 18.51 -2.41 -5.30
C GLN A 252 19.31 -3.47 -6.06
N GLN A 253 19.93 -4.41 -5.35
CA GLN A 253 20.64 -5.54 -5.96
C GLN A 253 19.69 -6.40 -6.82
N LEU A 254 18.46 -6.62 -6.36
CA LEU A 254 17.45 -7.32 -7.14
C LEU A 254 17.10 -6.57 -8.43
N ASN A 255 16.95 -5.25 -8.38
CA ASN A 255 16.65 -4.44 -9.57
C ASN A 255 17.81 -4.46 -10.58
N MET A 256 19.06 -4.34 -10.13
CA MET A 256 20.26 -4.43 -10.98
C MET A 256 20.39 -5.84 -11.59
N ALA A 257 20.17 -6.89 -10.80
CA ALA A 257 20.18 -8.26 -11.29
C ALA A 257 19.05 -8.53 -12.31
N ALA A 258 17.87 -7.94 -12.10
CA ALA A 258 16.75 -8.04 -13.05
C ALA A 258 17.09 -7.35 -14.38
N GLU A 259 17.71 -6.17 -14.34
CA GLU A 259 18.20 -5.47 -15.53
C GLU A 259 19.25 -6.31 -16.28
N ALA A 260 20.27 -6.80 -15.59
CA ALA A 260 21.34 -7.60 -16.18
C ALA A 260 20.83 -8.92 -16.78
N ALA A 261 19.88 -9.59 -16.13
CA ALA A 261 19.39 -10.90 -16.56
C ALA A 261 18.31 -10.84 -17.67
N LYS A 262 17.58 -9.73 -17.78
CA LYS A 262 16.46 -9.58 -18.73
C LYS A 262 16.71 -8.57 -19.86
N GLY A 263 17.75 -7.75 -19.72
CA GLY A 263 18.02 -6.63 -20.60
C GLY A 263 17.17 -5.42 -20.23
N ALA A 264 17.81 -4.24 -20.14
CA ALA A 264 17.18 -3.00 -19.71
C ALA A 264 15.92 -2.64 -20.50
N THR A 265 15.90 -2.91 -21.81
CA THR A 265 14.78 -2.57 -22.71
C THR A 265 13.56 -3.48 -22.56
N SER A 266 13.69 -4.64 -21.91
CA SER A 266 12.64 -5.66 -21.81
C SER A 266 11.70 -5.42 -20.60
N THR A 267 11.02 -4.26 -20.57
CA THR A 267 10.15 -3.81 -19.46
C THR A 267 9.20 -4.91 -18.96
N ASP A 268 8.49 -5.58 -19.85
CA ASP A 268 7.48 -6.58 -19.48
C ASP A 268 8.10 -7.81 -18.80
N SER A 269 9.30 -8.19 -19.23
CA SER A 269 10.03 -9.32 -18.65
C SER A 269 10.62 -9.00 -17.28
N ILE A 270 11.12 -7.77 -17.05
CA ILE A 270 11.54 -7.27 -15.74
C ILE A 270 10.34 -7.22 -14.81
N THR A 271 9.18 -6.72 -15.30
CA THR A 271 7.94 -6.67 -14.52
C THR A 271 7.50 -8.05 -14.06
N ALA A 272 7.44 -9.02 -14.97
CA ALA A 272 7.07 -10.40 -14.65
C ALA A 272 8.06 -11.05 -13.68
N PHE A 273 9.36 -10.77 -13.81
CA PHE A 273 10.38 -11.29 -12.89
C PHE A 273 10.24 -10.71 -11.48
N LEU A 274 10.09 -9.39 -11.36
CA LEU A 274 9.88 -8.72 -10.07
C LEU A 274 8.57 -9.19 -9.41
N ALA A 275 7.51 -9.40 -10.20
CA ALA A 275 6.26 -9.99 -9.72
C ALA A 275 6.45 -11.43 -9.23
N GLN A 276 7.24 -12.26 -9.90
CA GLN A 276 7.53 -13.61 -9.44
C GLN A 276 8.24 -13.63 -8.08
N VAL A 277 9.19 -12.71 -7.86
CA VAL A 277 9.82 -12.54 -6.54
C VAL A 277 8.79 -12.05 -5.52
N GLY A 278 7.92 -11.12 -5.91
CA GLY A 278 6.77 -10.66 -5.12
C GLY A 278 5.84 -11.80 -4.68
N LEU A 279 5.59 -12.77 -5.55
CA LEU A 279 4.75 -13.94 -5.28
C LEU A 279 5.35 -14.78 -4.15
N TRP A 280 6.64 -15.10 -4.24
CA TRP A 280 7.32 -15.91 -3.22
C TRP A 280 7.43 -15.18 -1.89
N THR A 281 7.84 -13.91 -1.91
CA THR A 281 7.95 -13.10 -0.68
C THR A 281 6.61 -12.92 0.01
N SER A 282 5.53 -12.67 -0.75
CA SER A 282 4.18 -12.54 -0.20
C SER A 282 3.65 -13.88 0.32
N SER A 283 3.99 -15.00 -0.34
CA SER A 283 3.61 -16.35 0.11
C SER A 283 4.31 -16.73 1.42
N ILE A 284 5.61 -16.47 1.52
CA ILE A 284 6.37 -16.68 2.76
C ILE A 284 5.81 -15.78 3.87
N GLY A 285 5.54 -14.50 3.56
CA GLY A 285 4.93 -13.56 4.49
C GLY A 285 3.56 -14.02 4.98
N PHE A 286 2.71 -14.56 4.09
CA PHE A 286 1.40 -15.10 4.45
C PHE A 286 1.51 -16.31 5.39
N ILE A 287 2.44 -17.23 5.09
CA ILE A 287 2.71 -18.38 5.96
C ILE A 287 3.12 -17.87 7.33
N ILE A 288 4.16 -17.05 7.41
CA ILE A 288 4.65 -16.48 8.68
C ILE A 288 3.52 -15.79 9.46
N GLN A 289 2.65 -15.02 8.78
CA GLN A 289 1.51 -14.32 9.37
C GLN A 289 0.44 -15.25 9.96
N ILE A 290 0.29 -16.47 9.44
CA ILE A 290 -0.63 -17.47 9.99
C ILE A 290 -0.03 -18.16 11.22
N TRP A 291 1.29 -18.34 11.25
CA TRP A 291 1.97 -19.08 12.32
C TRP A 291 2.33 -18.22 13.54
N LEU A 292 2.41 -16.88 13.38
CA LEU A 292 2.65 -15.90 14.46
C LEU A 292 1.34 -15.32 15.02
#